data_AF-A0A257LI79-F1
#
_entry.id   AF-A0A257LI79-F1
#
_cell.length_a   1.000
_cell.length_b   1.000
_cell.length_c   1.000
_cell.angle_alpha   90.00
_cell.angle_beta   90.00
_cell.angle_gamma   90.00
#
_symmetry.space_group_name_H-M   'P 1'
#
loop_
_entity.id
_entity.type
_entity.pdbx_description
1 polymer ?
#
loop_
_entity_poly.entity_id
_entity_poly.type
_entity_poly.pdbx_seq_one_letter_code
_entity_poly.pdbx_strand_id
1 'polypeptide(L)'
;MSLLTPFIVLIERRLLRPLVLALASALVLVVGLGAHAGGQGKHRKTAGDLSVAINSPIAPDHRWVKHRNALRMVDALIVTDGKDPQMTALRAHVELLGGTVNARFASMQALSVTVPARAIKALDDRTDVESISPNRSTRRAVSTLEKVVGANAPAVRTTTGLTATGLDGTGVGIAILDSGVMASHQHLANGLGVSRVLRQVDLVGKSTAAYNAAGYAPDSLDRNIFETSINSGSALAPDPYGHGSHVAAVAAGNGRSLPVLDTTGVAPGANILDVRVLGSDGSGTVADVLAGLDWVLYNATKYNIRVVNLSIASSSTESWVTDPLARAARVVTAAGITVVAAAGNFGQLSGATTYGTIGSPGHDPSVITVGS
;
A
#
# COMPACT_ATOMS: atom_id res chain seq x y z
N MET A 1 23.22 29.84 13.24
CA MET A 1 23.25 30.11 11.79
C MET A 1 23.01 28.81 11.06
N SER A 2 21.97 28.77 10.23
CA SER A 2 21.46 27.56 9.56
C SER A 2 22.36 27.17 8.39
N LEU A 3 22.81 25.92 8.33
CA LEU A 3 23.50 25.35 7.17
C LEU A 3 22.57 24.28 6.56
N LEU A 4 21.72 24.74 5.65
CA LEU A 4 21.01 23.89 4.70
C LEU A 4 22.03 23.42 3.64
N THR A 5 22.38 22.14 3.65
CA THR A 5 23.12 21.53 2.54
C THR A 5 22.14 21.16 1.42
N PRO A 6 22.31 21.67 0.19
CA PRO A 6 21.44 21.33 -0.93
C PRO A 6 21.64 19.86 -1.37
N PHE A 7 20.53 19.17 -1.59
CA PHE A 7 20.51 17.82 -2.17
C PHE A 7 20.72 17.91 -3.68
N ILE A 8 21.83 17.39 -4.19
CA ILE A 8 22.15 17.35 -5.63
C ILE A 8 21.84 15.94 -6.13
N VAL A 9 20.91 15.83 -7.08
CA VAL A 9 20.66 14.60 -7.84
C VAL A 9 21.69 14.53 -8.97
N LEU A 10 22.62 13.58 -8.90
CA LEU A 10 23.51 13.25 -10.01
C LEU A 10 22.74 12.46 -11.07
N ILE A 11 22.28 13.15 -12.12
CA ILE A 11 21.83 12.50 -13.35
C ILE A 11 23.08 12.17 -14.17
N GLU A 12 23.48 10.91 -14.20
CA GLU A 12 24.57 10.45 -15.05
C GLU A 12 24.12 10.46 -16.51
N ARG A 13 24.40 11.56 -17.23
CA ARG A 13 24.30 11.58 -18.70
C ARG A 13 25.46 10.77 -19.27
N ARG A 14 25.21 9.52 -19.65
CA ARG A 14 26.10 8.80 -20.56
C ARG A 14 26.13 9.54 -21.91
N LEU A 15 27.18 10.33 -22.11
CA LEU A 15 27.53 10.97 -23.38
C LEU A 15 27.79 9.86 -24.42
N LEU A 16 26.78 9.59 -25.24
CA LEU A 16 26.91 8.77 -26.44
C LEU A 16 27.77 9.52 -27.48
N ARG A 17 28.79 8.83 -27.97
CA ARG A 17 29.68 9.25 -29.07
C ARG A 17 28.84 9.66 -30.30
N PRO A 18 29.01 10.87 -30.87
CA PRO A 18 28.17 11.33 -31.97
C PRO A 18 28.82 10.97 -33.31
N LEU A 19 28.36 9.93 -34.02
CA LEU A 19 28.50 9.89 -35.50
C LEU A 19 27.74 8.78 -36.27
N VAL A 20 26.88 7.94 -35.66
CA VAL A 20 26.24 6.82 -36.41
C VAL A 20 24.70 6.88 -36.50
N LEU A 21 24.03 7.86 -35.90
CA LEU A 21 22.55 7.91 -35.85
C LEU A 21 21.90 9.00 -36.73
N ALA A 22 22.61 9.55 -37.72
CA ALA A 22 22.06 10.55 -38.63
C ALA A 22 21.36 9.96 -39.88
N LEU A 23 21.31 8.63 -40.05
CA LEU A 23 20.77 7.97 -41.25
C LEU A 23 19.54 7.08 -41.02
N ALA A 24 19.03 6.99 -39.79
CA ALA A 24 17.84 6.17 -39.47
C ALA A 24 16.57 7.00 -39.15
N SER A 25 16.62 8.33 -39.26
CA SER A 25 15.54 9.23 -38.84
C SER A 25 14.63 9.72 -39.99
N ALA A 26 14.73 9.12 -41.18
CA ALA A 26 13.98 9.58 -42.36
C ALA A 26 13.01 8.53 -42.95
N LEU A 27 12.74 7.41 -42.27
CA LEU A 27 11.85 6.36 -42.80
C LEU A 27 10.90 5.76 -41.77
N VAL A 28 10.14 6.60 -41.06
CA VAL A 28 8.84 6.22 -40.47
C VAL A 28 7.90 7.43 -40.56
N LEU A 29 7.39 7.69 -41.76
CA LEU A 29 6.23 8.55 -41.98
C LEU A 29 5.14 7.72 -42.67
N VAL A 30 3.98 7.67 -42.02
CA VAL A 30 2.67 7.24 -42.55
C VAL A 30 2.45 5.73 -42.77
N VAL A 31 2.14 4.99 -41.70
CA VAL A 31 0.94 4.11 -41.59
C VAL A 31 0.65 3.96 -40.08
N GLY A 32 -0.54 4.40 -39.62
CA GLY A 32 -0.97 4.20 -38.22
C GLY A 32 -1.45 5.44 -37.47
N LEU A 33 -1.98 6.46 -38.15
CA LEU A 33 -2.90 7.42 -37.51
C LEU A 33 -4.23 6.70 -37.26
N GLY A 34 -4.38 6.12 -36.07
CA GLY A 34 -5.60 5.43 -35.66
C GLY A 34 -5.55 4.94 -34.22
N ALA A 35 -5.99 5.81 -33.30
CA ALA A 35 -6.40 5.54 -31.91
C ALA A 35 -5.25 5.19 -30.92
N HIS A 36 -5.01 5.89 -29.79
CA HIS A 36 -5.94 6.46 -28.83
C HIS A 36 -5.33 7.69 -28.11
N ALA A 37 -5.40 8.87 -28.72
CA ALA A 37 -5.59 10.09 -27.94
C ALA A 37 -7.11 10.23 -27.74
N GLY A 38 -7.65 9.42 -26.83
CA GLY A 38 -9.06 9.54 -26.44
C GLY A 38 -9.22 10.84 -25.66
N GLY A 39 -10.05 11.76 -26.18
CA GLY A 39 -10.40 12.99 -25.48
C GLY A 39 -10.88 12.70 -24.05
N GLN A 40 -10.73 13.67 -23.15
CA GLN A 40 -11.28 13.59 -21.80
C GLN A 40 -12.82 13.52 -21.86
N GLY A 41 -13.35 12.34 -22.15
CA GLY A 41 -14.70 11.98 -21.75
C GLY A 41 -14.77 12.04 -20.23
N LYS A 42 -15.94 12.41 -19.68
CA LYS A 42 -16.20 12.34 -18.24
C LYS A 42 -15.62 11.04 -17.68
N HIS A 43 -14.70 11.17 -16.72
CA HIS A 43 -14.14 10.02 -16.02
C HIS A 43 -15.28 9.14 -15.50
N ARG A 44 -15.26 7.84 -15.81
CA ARG A 44 -16.28 6.91 -15.29
C ARG A 44 -15.99 6.67 -13.82
N LYS A 45 -16.96 6.95 -12.94
CA LYS A 45 -16.79 6.76 -11.49
C LYS A 45 -16.69 5.27 -11.15
N THR A 46 -17.53 4.44 -11.76
CA THR A 46 -17.48 2.99 -11.60
C THR A 46 -16.33 2.36 -12.39
N ALA A 47 -15.48 1.58 -11.70
CA ALA A 47 -14.36 0.85 -12.29
C ALA A 47 -14.81 -0.13 -13.39
N GLY A 48 -13.94 -0.35 -14.39
CA GLY A 48 -14.28 -1.15 -15.57
C GLY A 48 -14.62 -2.61 -15.25
N ASP A 49 -13.82 -3.26 -14.42
CA ASP A 49 -14.02 -4.64 -13.95
C ASP A 49 -15.30 -4.79 -13.11
N LEU A 50 -15.59 -3.82 -12.24
CA LEU A 50 -16.85 -3.77 -11.50
C LEU A 50 -18.05 -3.61 -12.44
N SER A 51 -17.96 -2.70 -13.41
CA SER A 51 -18.99 -2.52 -14.44
C SER A 51 -19.23 -3.81 -15.24
N VAL A 52 -18.18 -4.55 -15.61
CA VAL A 52 -18.32 -5.85 -16.28
C VAL A 52 -19.02 -6.85 -15.36
N ALA A 53 -18.61 -6.93 -14.09
CA ALA A 53 -19.16 -7.89 -13.14
C ALA A 53 -20.63 -7.67 -12.81
N ILE A 54 -21.10 -6.43 -12.73
CA ILE A 54 -22.52 -6.15 -12.44
C ILE A 54 -23.43 -6.35 -13.66
N ASN A 55 -22.90 -6.18 -14.88
CA ASN A 55 -23.66 -6.31 -16.11
C ASN A 55 -23.60 -7.72 -16.73
N SER A 56 -22.67 -8.57 -16.28
CA SER A 56 -22.54 -9.94 -16.79
C SER A 56 -23.73 -10.82 -16.36
N PRO A 57 -24.31 -11.65 -17.25
CA PRO A 57 -25.35 -12.63 -16.88
C PRO A 57 -24.84 -13.63 -15.85
N ILE A 58 -23.58 -14.05 -15.99
CA ILE A 58 -22.89 -14.97 -15.08
C ILE A 58 -21.97 -14.14 -14.18
N ALA A 59 -22.06 -14.35 -12.86
CA ALA A 59 -21.18 -13.67 -11.92
C ALA A 59 -19.72 -14.10 -12.19
N PRO A 60 -18.79 -13.16 -12.45
CA PRO A 60 -17.38 -13.52 -12.57
C PRO A 60 -16.85 -14.05 -11.24
N ASP A 61 -15.93 -15.01 -11.31
CA ASP A 61 -15.30 -15.61 -10.13
C ASP A 61 -14.25 -14.64 -9.54
N HIS A 62 -14.75 -13.69 -8.76
CA HIS A 62 -13.95 -12.74 -8.01
C HIS A 62 -14.32 -12.80 -6.53
N ARG A 63 -13.31 -12.74 -5.63
CA ARG A 63 -13.53 -12.75 -4.17
C ARG A 63 -14.47 -11.63 -3.68
N TRP A 64 -14.55 -10.53 -4.42
CA TRP A 64 -15.40 -9.37 -4.13
C TRP A 64 -16.82 -9.48 -4.72
N VAL A 65 -17.16 -10.56 -5.44
CA VAL A 65 -18.52 -10.88 -5.86
C VAL A 65 -19.04 -12.03 -4.99
N LYS A 66 -20.21 -11.86 -4.39
CA LYS A 66 -20.83 -12.85 -3.48
C LYS A 66 -22.28 -13.10 -3.86
N HIS A 67 -22.80 -14.24 -3.41
CA HIS A 67 -24.23 -14.55 -3.50
C HIS A 67 -24.85 -14.62 -2.10
N ARG A 68 -25.95 -13.88 -1.88
CA ARG A 68 -26.77 -13.96 -0.66
C ARG A 68 -28.24 -14.03 -1.05
N ASN A 69 -28.95 -15.09 -0.65
CA ASN A 69 -30.38 -15.26 -0.91
C ASN A 69 -30.77 -15.02 -2.38
N ALA A 70 -30.02 -15.62 -3.31
CA ALA A 70 -30.14 -15.43 -4.77
C ALA A 70 -29.82 -14.02 -5.32
N LEU A 71 -29.43 -13.05 -4.46
CA LEU A 71 -28.94 -11.75 -4.90
C LEU A 71 -27.43 -11.77 -5.08
N ARG A 72 -26.98 -11.18 -6.20
CA ARG A 72 -25.56 -10.85 -6.43
C ARG A 72 -25.20 -9.62 -5.59
N MET A 73 -24.26 -9.82 -4.67
CA MET A 73 -23.67 -8.79 -3.83
C MET A 73 -22.26 -8.49 -4.33
N VAL A 74 -21.81 -7.25 -4.15
CA VAL A 74 -20.47 -6.80 -4.48
C VAL A 74 -19.86 -6.08 -3.29
N ASP A 75 -18.63 -6.45 -2.93
CA ASP A 75 -17.79 -5.71 -2.01
C ASP A 75 -17.07 -4.60 -2.80
N ALA A 76 -17.31 -3.36 -2.43
CA ALA A 76 -16.80 -2.19 -3.13
C ALA A 76 -16.19 -1.16 -2.17
N LEU A 77 -15.28 -0.36 -2.72
CA LEU A 77 -14.74 0.85 -2.13
C LEU A 77 -15.38 2.04 -2.83
N ILE A 78 -16.02 2.91 -2.05
CA ILE A 78 -16.60 4.16 -2.56
C ILE A 78 -15.73 5.29 -2.05
N VAL A 79 -15.15 6.05 -2.97
CA VAL A 79 -14.43 7.28 -2.68
C VAL A 79 -15.38 8.45 -2.88
N THR A 80 -15.34 9.40 -1.95
CA THR A 80 -16.18 10.61 -1.96
C THR A 80 -15.32 11.87 -1.90
N ASP A 81 -15.81 12.93 -2.53
CA ASP A 81 -15.33 14.32 -2.39
C ASP A 81 -16.28 15.17 -1.52
N GLY A 82 -17.23 14.51 -0.87
CA GLY A 82 -18.20 15.10 0.02
C GLY A 82 -17.54 15.73 1.24
N LYS A 83 -18.02 16.90 1.64
CA LYS A 83 -17.46 17.67 2.76
C LYS A 83 -17.74 17.07 4.14
N ASP A 84 -18.64 16.08 4.22
CA ASP A 84 -18.98 15.42 5.48
C ASP A 84 -17.94 14.34 5.80
N PRO A 85 -17.04 14.54 6.78
CA PRO A 85 -16.04 13.53 7.16
C PRO A 85 -16.69 12.26 7.72
N GLN A 86 -17.94 12.34 8.19
CA GLN A 86 -18.68 11.18 8.68
C GLN A 86 -19.29 10.36 7.55
N MET A 87 -19.43 10.94 6.35
CA MET A 87 -20.09 10.36 5.18
C MET A 87 -21.52 9.91 5.49
N THR A 88 -22.21 10.65 6.37
CA THR A 88 -23.50 10.27 6.97
C THR A 88 -24.55 10.03 5.90
N ALA A 89 -24.69 10.96 4.96
CA ALA A 89 -25.66 10.85 3.87
C ALA A 89 -25.33 9.71 2.89
N LEU A 90 -24.04 9.46 2.64
CA LEU A 90 -23.60 8.37 1.77
C LEU A 90 -23.86 7.01 2.42
N ARG A 91 -23.52 6.87 3.71
CA ARG A 91 -23.78 5.66 4.50
C ARG A 91 -25.26 5.33 4.58
N ALA A 92 -26.10 6.33 4.90
CA ALA A 92 -27.55 6.15 4.94
C ALA A 92 -28.11 5.71 3.57
N HIS A 93 -27.56 6.24 2.47
CA HIS A 93 -27.97 5.81 1.13
C HIS A 93 -27.53 4.38 0.81
N VAL A 94 -26.34 3.95 1.24
CA VAL A 94 -25.89 2.55 1.12
C VAL A 94 -26.85 1.61 1.83
N GLU A 95 -27.25 1.94 3.06
CA GLU A 95 -28.20 1.15 3.85
C GLU A 95 -29.60 1.12 3.21
N LEU A 96 -30.08 2.27 2.71
CA LEU A 96 -31.36 2.38 1.99
C LEU A 96 -31.42 1.47 0.76
N LEU A 97 -30.30 1.30 0.07
CA LEU A 97 -30.18 0.43 -1.11
C LEU A 97 -30.03 -1.07 -0.76
N GLY A 98 -30.15 -1.42 0.53
CA GLY A 98 -30.02 -2.79 1.04
C GLY A 98 -28.58 -3.26 1.15
N GLY A 99 -27.64 -2.32 1.28
CA GLY A 99 -26.22 -2.58 1.51
C GLY A 99 -25.82 -2.50 2.97
N THR A 100 -24.57 -2.86 3.24
CA THR A 100 -23.92 -2.71 4.54
C THR A 100 -22.64 -1.90 4.37
N VAL A 101 -22.39 -0.98 5.31
CA VAL A 101 -21.11 -0.28 5.42
C VAL A 101 -20.18 -1.13 6.29
N ASN A 102 -19.15 -1.70 5.69
CA ASN A 102 -18.19 -2.58 6.35
C ASN A 102 -17.12 -1.77 7.09
N ALA A 103 -16.62 -0.70 6.45
CA ALA A 103 -15.61 0.17 7.04
C ALA A 103 -15.68 1.61 6.50
N ARG A 104 -15.09 2.54 7.27
CA ARG A 104 -14.92 3.94 6.88
C ARG A 104 -13.48 4.36 7.12
N PHE A 105 -12.89 5.01 6.12
CA PHE A 105 -11.52 5.52 6.11
C PHE A 105 -11.58 7.04 5.93
N ALA A 106 -11.65 7.80 7.02
CA ALA A 106 -11.95 9.22 6.91
C ALA A 106 -10.77 10.02 6.32
N SER A 107 -9.52 9.67 6.66
CA SER A 107 -8.33 10.32 6.09
C SER A 107 -8.25 10.16 4.56
N MET A 108 -8.95 9.18 4.01
CA MET A 108 -8.95 8.85 2.57
C MET A 108 -10.27 9.20 1.88
N GLN A 109 -11.24 9.71 2.66
CA GLN A 109 -12.61 9.95 2.24
C GLN A 109 -13.22 8.75 1.50
N ALA A 110 -13.13 7.56 2.12
CA ALA A 110 -13.61 6.32 1.52
C ALA A 110 -14.45 5.44 2.46
N LEU A 111 -15.36 4.65 1.87
CA LEU A 111 -16.12 3.59 2.53
C LEU A 111 -15.81 2.23 1.89
N SER A 112 -15.67 1.19 2.72
CA SER A 112 -15.83 -0.20 2.28
C SER A 112 -17.28 -0.61 2.51
N VAL A 113 -17.93 -1.15 1.49
CA VAL A 113 -19.34 -1.53 1.52
C VAL A 113 -19.56 -2.90 0.89
N THR A 114 -20.63 -3.58 1.31
CA THR A 114 -21.19 -4.72 0.59
C THR A 114 -22.59 -4.33 0.14
N VAL A 115 -22.83 -4.25 -1.17
CA VAL A 115 -24.10 -3.78 -1.73
C VAL A 115 -24.65 -4.75 -2.76
N PRO A 116 -25.97 -4.78 -3.00
CA PRO A 116 -26.52 -5.48 -4.16
C PRO A 116 -25.92 -4.92 -5.46
N ALA A 117 -25.61 -5.76 -6.44
CA ALA A 117 -25.05 -5.31 -7.72
C ALA A 117 -25.91 -4.22 -8.41
N ARG A 118 -27.24 -4.31 -8.26
CA ARG A 118 -28.21 -3.31 -8.76
C ARG A 118 -28.07 -1.92 -8.11
N ALA A 119 -27.47 -1.82 -6.93
CA ALA A 119 -27.31 -0.57 -6.18
C ALA A 119 -26.18 0.32 -6.73
N ILE A 120 -25.24 -0.25 -7.49
CA ILE A 120 -24.06 0.48 -7.99
C ILE A 120 -24.45 1.68 -8.83
N LYS A 121 -25.47 1.57 -9.69
CA LYS A 121 -25.94 2.70 -10.51
C LYS A 121 -26.45 3.87 -9.67
N ALA A 122 -27.22 3.60 -8.62
CA ALA A 122 -27.74 4.63 -7.74
C ALA A 122 -26.63 5.31 -6.90
N LEU A 123 -25.55 4.58 -6.61
CA LEU A 123 -24.37 5.14 -5.94
C LEU A 123 -23.52 5.98 -6.91
N ASP A 124 -23.35 5.53 -8.16
CA ASP A 124 -22.64 6.25 -9.23
C ASP A 124 -23.30 7.60 -9.55
N ASP A 125 -24.64 7.65 -9.49
CA ASP A 125 -25.46 8.85 -9.72
C ASP A 125 -25.32 9.92 -8.64
N ARG A 126 -24.77 9.59 -7.46
CA ARG A 126 -24.55 10.57 -6.41
C ARG A 126 -23.50 11.60 -6.82
N THR A 127 -23.77 12.87 -6.54
CA THR A 127 -22.84 13.96 -6.89
C THR A 127 -21.57 13.97 -6.04
N ASP A 128 -21.66 13.48 -4.80
CA ASP A 128 -20.53 13.41 -3.84
C ASP A 128 -19.70 12.12 -3.98
N VAL A 129 -20.02 11.24 -4.91
CA VAL A 129 -19.21 10.04 -5.20
C VAL A 129 -18.23 10.35 -6.33
N GLU A 130 -16.94 10.14 -6.07
CA GLU A 130 -15.85 10.36 -7.01
C GLU A 130 -15.51 9.07 -7.78
N SER A 131 -15.38 7.95 -7.08
CA SER A 131 -15.13 6.64 -7.69
C SER A 131 -15.76 5.49 -6.90
N ILE A 132 -16.04 4.40 -7.62
CA ILE A 132 -16.52 3.13 -7.07
C ILE A 132 -15.67 2.01 -7.67
N SER A 133 -14.85 1.39 -6.81
CA SER A 133 -13.91 0.35 -7.19
C SER A 133 -14.26 -0.94 -6.46
N PRO A 134 -14.02 -2.13 -7.02
CA PRO A 134 -14.18 -3.37 -6.28
C PRO A 134 -13.18 -3.44 -5.13
N ASN A 135 -13.52 -4.07 -4.01
CA ASN A 135 -12.56 -4.34 -2.93
C ASN A 135 -11.61 -5.47 -3.34
N ARG A 136 -10.66 -5.15 -4.24
CA ARG A 136 -9.76 -6.12 -4.87
C ARG A 136 -8.88 -6.81 -3.83
N SER A 137 -8.44 -8.02 -4.17
CA SER A 137 -7.41 -8.69 -3.38
C SER A 137 -6.07 -7.98 -3.54
N THR A 138 -5.33 -7.93 -2.45
CA THR A 138 -3.91 -7.56 -2.41
C THR A 138 -3.11 -8.83 -2.14
N ARG A 139 -1.93 -8.90 -2.75
CA ARG A 139 -0.99 -10.00 -2.57
C ARG A 139 0.40 -9.44 -2.34
N ARG A 140 1.19 -10.14 -1.54
CA ARG A 140 2.62 -9.91 -1.43
C ARG A 140 3.31 -9.83 -2.79
N ALA A 141 4.33 -9.00 -2.90
CA ALA A 141 5.35 -9.12 -3.93
C ALA A 141 6.49 -9.99 -3.37
N VAL A 142 6.77 -11.13 -4.00
CA VAL A 142 7.87 -12.02 -3.61
C VAL A 142 9.20 -11.31 -3.84
N SER A 143 10.10 -11.35 -2.83
CA SER A 143 11.46 -10.80 -2.91
C SER A 143 12.49 -11.93 -2.89
N THR A 144 13.32 -12.04 -3.93
CA THR A 144 14.47 -12.96 -4.03
C THR A 144 15.73 -12.29 -3.49
N LEU A 145 15.87 -12.19 -2.16
CA LEU A 145 16.95 -11.41 -1.54
C LEU A 145 18.36 -11.96 -1.74
N GLU A 146 18.54 -13.24 -2.06
CA GLU A 146 19.89 -13.82 -2.13
C GLU A 146 20.73 -13.25 -3.29
N LYS A 147 20.18 -12.41 -4.18
CA LYS A 147 20.92 -11.86 -5.33
C LYS A 147 20.96 -10.33 -5.48
N VAL A 148 20.15 -9.54 -4.78
CA VAL A 148 19.87 -8.16 -5.26
C VAL A 148 19.88 -7.05 -4.18
N VAL A 149 20.19 -7.31 -2.90
CA VAL A 149 20.10 -6.21 -1.91
C VAL A 149 21.11 -5.09 -2.18
N GLY A 150 22.23 -5.35 -2.87
CA GLY A 150 23.14 -4.27 -3.31
C GLY A 150 23.62 -3.36 -2.17
N ALA A 151 23.48 -3.79 -0.90
CA ALA A 151 23.78 -3.00 0.30
C ALA A 151 25.29 -2.75 0.49
N ASN A 152 26.10 -3.20 -0.48
CA ASN A 152 27.50 -2.84 -0.63
C ASN A 152 27.71 -1.59 -1.50
N ALA A 153 26.65 -0.85 -1.87
CA ALA A 153 26.81 0.43 -2.53
C ALA A 153 27.51 1.43 -1.56
N PRO A 154 28.70 1.97 -1.89
CA PRO A 154 29.49 2.86 -1.01
C PRO A 154 28.78 4.18 -0.60
N ALA A 155 27.54 4.41 -1.02
CA ALA A 155 26.80 5.65 -0.83
C ALA A 155 25.91 5.68 0.43
N VAL A 156 25.64 4.53 1.09
CA VAL A 156 24.76 4.49 2.29
C VAL A 156 25.51 4.04 3.54
N ARG A 157 26.38 3.03 3.44
CA ARG A 157 27.23 2.54 4.53
C ARG A 157 28.59 2.15 4.00
N THR A 158 29.65 2.47 4.74
CA THR A 158 30.95 1.80 4.56
C THR A 158 31.05 0.72 5.63
N THR A 159 31.03 -0.54 5.22
CA THR A 159 31.27 -1.68 6.09
C THR A 159 32.76 -2.00 6.08
N THR A 160 33.42 -1.81 7.24
CA THR A 160 34.77 -2.33 7.49
C THR A 160 34.66 -3.35 8.62
N GLY A 161 34.63 -4.64 8.28
CA GLY A 161 34.36 -5.73 9.22
C GLY A 161 32.90 -5.73 9.72
N LEU A 162 32.68 -6.02 11.00
CA LEU A 162 31.35 -6.01 11.66
C LEU A 162 30.88 -4.60 12.06
N THR A 163 31.66 -3.56 11.73
CA THR A 163 31.39 -2.16 12.10
C THR A 163 30.97 -1.37 10.87
N ALA A 164 29.72 -0.91 10.87
CA ALA A 164 29.19 0.06 9.91
C ALA A 164 29.34 1.48 10.47
N THR A 165 29.90 2.40 9.68
CA THR A 165 29.91 3.84 9.97
C THR A 165 28.91 4.56 9.05
N GLY A 166 28.15 5.53 9.59
CA GLY A 166 27.13 6.28 8.84
C GLY A 166 25.77 6.36 9.55
N LEU A 167 24.76 6.85 8.83
CA LEU A 167 23.38 6.89 9.32
C LEU A 167 22.78 5.48 9.34
N ASP A 168 22.02 5.17 10.39
CA ASP A 168 21.43 3.84 10.60
C ASP A 168 19.92 3.82 10.78
N GLY A 169 19.28 4.98 10.65
CA GLY A 169 17.84 5.15 10.84
C GLY A 169 17.43 5.27 12.30
N THR A 170 18.36 5.36 13.26
CA THR A 170 18.04 5.60 14.67
C THR A 170 17.06 6.77 14.83
N GLY A 171 16.00 6.52 15.59
CA GLY A 171 14.93 7.49 15.83
C GLY A 171 13.84 7.52 14.76
N VAL A 172 14.03 6.89 13.59
CA VAL A 172 13.03 6.83 12.51
C VAL A 172 12.12 5.60 12.68
N GLY A 173 10.81 5.79 12.55
CA GLY A 173 9.83 4.71 12.46
C GLY A 173 9.57 4.29 11.02
N ILE A 174 9.69 2.98 10.75
CA ILE A 174 9.31 2.34 9.49
C ILE A 174 8.05 1.50 9.74
N ALA A 175 6.94 1.86 9.12
CA ALA A 175 5.72 1.06 9.13
C ALA A 175 5.77 0.00 8.03
N ILE A 176 5.66 -1.26 8.42
CA ILE A 176 5.64 -2.43 7.53
C ILE A 176 4.19 -2.89 7.40
N LEU A 177 3.57 -2.62 6.25
CA LEU A 177 2.21 -3.05 5.95
C LEU A 177 2.25 -4.40 5.24
N ASP A 178 2.11 -5.48 6.00
CA ASP A 178 2.36 -6.84 5.50
C ASP A 178 1.59 -7.92 6.30
N SER A 179 2.09 -9.15 6.38
CA SER A 179 1.48 -10.29 7.07
C SER A 179 1.66 -10.33 8.59
N GLY A 180 2.38 -9.36 9.15
CA GLY A 180 2.80 -9.36 10.56
C GLY A 180 4.33 -9.34 10.69
N VAL A 181 4.85 -9.13 11.90
CA VAL A 181 6.29 -9.22 12.20
C VAL A 181 6.53 -10.03 13.46
N MET A 182 7.47 -10.97 13.42
CA MET A 182 7.95 -11.68 14.60
C MET A 182 8.83 -10.77 15.48
N ALA A 183 8.19 -9.96 16.32
CA ALA A 183 8.87 -8.98 17.18
C ALA A 183 9.89 -9.58 18.17
N SER A 184 9.70 -10.83 18.57
CA SER A 184 10.62 -11.57 19.45
C SER A 184 11.90 -12.04 18.76
N HIS A 185 12.00 -11.93 17.43
CA HIS A 185 13.16 -12.37 16.70
C HIS A 185 14.38 -11.50 17.03
N GLN A 186 15.51 -12.11 17.42
CA GLN A 186 16.73 -11.41 17.87
C GLN A 186 17.26 -10.41 16.83
N HIS A 187 17.01 -10.67 15.55
CA HIS A 187 17.42 -9.79 14.45
C HIS A 187 16.73 -8.40 14.48
N LEU A 188 15.59 -8.29 15.16
CA LEU A 188 14.85 -7.05 15.33
C LEU A 188 15.07 -6.42 16.72
N ALA A 189 15.96 -6.99 17.54
CA ALA A 189 16.32 -6.41 18.82
C ALA A 189 17.30 -5.22 18.67
N ASN A 190 17.34 -4.37 19.69
CA ASN A 190 18.34 -3.33 19.87
C ASN A 190 19.61 -3.90 20.56
N GLY A 191 20.56 -3.02 20.88
CA GLY A 191 21.81 -3.41 21.54
C GLY A 191 21.66 -3.98 22.95
N LEU A 192 20.49 -3.87 23.57
CA LEU A 192 20.17 -4.38 24.90
C LEU A 192 19.30 -5.65 24.84
N GLY A 193 19.05 -6.20 23.65
CA GLY A 193 18.18 -7.38 23.47
C GLY A 193 16.68 -7.07 23.52
N VAL A 194 16.28 -5.80 23.60
CA VAL A 194 14.86 -5.38 23.58
C VAL A 194 14.41 -5.20 22.14
N SER A 195 13.20 -5.67 21.79
CA SER A 195 12.66 -5.51 20.43
C SER A 195 12.56 -4.04 20.00
N ARG A 196 12.93 -3.75 18.75
CA ARG A 196 12.69 -2.46 18.08
C ARG A 196 11.32 -2.39 17.39
N VAL A 197 10.52 -3.47 17.45
CA VAL A 197 9.13 -3.43 17.03
C VAL A 197 8.33 -2.72 18.13
N LEU A 198 8.02 -1.44 17.93
CA LEU A 198 7.40 -0.60 18.96
C LEU A 198 5.90 -0.87 19.13
N ARG A 199 5.25 -1.36 18.08
CA ARG A 199 3.81 -1.61 18.05
C ARG A 199 3.49 -2.67 17.01
N GLN A 200 2.54 -3.53 17.36
CA GLN A 200 1.96 -4.52 16.46
C GLN A 200 0.45 -4.38 16.45
N VAL A 201 -0.12 -4.21 15.27
CA VAL A 201 -1.57 -4.15 15.06
C VAL A 201 -2.01 -5.12 13.97
N ASP A 202 -3.18 -5.72 14.14
CA ASP A 202 -3.86 -6.55 13.15
C ASP A 202 -5.10 -5.85 12.63
N LEU A 203 -5.05 -5.45 11.36
CA LEU A 203 -6.10 -4.73 10.65
C LEU A 203 -6.78 -5.59 9.59
N VAL A 204 -6.49 -6.89 9.52
CA VAL A 204 -7.18 -7.82 8.61
C VAL A 204 -8.65 -7.91 8.96
N GLY A 205 -9.52 -7.53 8.01
CA GLY A 205 -10.97 -7.49 8.18
C GLY A 205 -11.45 -6.45 9.20
N LYS A 206 -10.60 -5.48 9.58
CA LYS A 206 -10.96 -4.45 10.56
C LYS A 206 -11.44 -3.17 9.88
N SER A 207 -12.25 -2.42 10.60
CA SER A 207 -12.74 -1.11 10.20
C SER A 207 -12.12 -0.02 11.07
N THR A 208 -11.55 1.00 10.46
CA THR A 208 -11.05 2.20 11.14
C THR A 208 -12.13 3.25 11.39
N ALA A 209 -13.41 2.90 11.20
CA ALA A 209 -14.55 3.81 11.42
C ALA A 209 -14.55 4.43 12.83
N ALA A 210 -13.95 3.70 13.79
CA ALA A 210 -13.61 4.16 15.13
C ALA A 210 -12.88 5.50 15.12
N TYR A 211 -11.79 5.73 14.37
CA TYR A 211 -10.99 6.97 14.48
C TYR A 211 -11.73 8.29 14.22
N ASN A 212 -12.97 8.24 13.72
CA ASN A 212 -13.74 9.44 13.40
C ASN A 212 -15.18 9.43 13.93
N ALA A 213 -15.57 8.71 14.99
CA ALA A 213 -16.74 9.21 15.75
C ALA A 213 -16.33 10.55 16.39
N ALA A 214 -17.28 11.45 16.70
CA ALA A 214 -16.96 12.73 17.37
C ALA A 214 -16.23 12.58 18.72
N GLY A 215 -16.07 11.34 19.23
CA GLY A 215 -15.41 11.00 20.48
C GLY A 215 -13.98 10.47 20.34
N TYR A 216 -13.12 11.08 19.52
CA TYR A 216 -11.74 10.59 19.29
C TYR A 216 -10.64 11.63 19.35
N ALA A 217 -10.72 12.54 20.32
CA ALA A 217 -9.53 13.20 20.83
C ALA A 217 -8.47 12.15 21.25
N PRO A 218 -7.19 12.51 21.31
CA PRO A 218 -6.20 11.72 22.04
C PRO A 218 -6.81 11.23 23.38
N ASP A 219 -6.67 9.94 23.67
CA ASP A 219 -7.13 9.26 24.89
C ASP A 219 -8.64 9.04 25.11
N SER A 220 -9.47 9.14 24.06
CA SER A 220 -10.88 8.78 24.19
C SER A 220 -11.13 7.27 24.43
N LEU A 221 -12.23 6.96 25.12
CA LEU A 221 -12.62 5.59 25.47
C LEU A 221 -12.74 4.69 24.25
N ASP A 222 -13.46 5.15 23.24
CA ASP A 222 -13.75 4.33 22.07
C ASP A 222 -12.43 3.94 21.34
N ARG A 223 -11.31 4.69 21.54
CA ARG A 223 -10.06 4.55 20.78
C ARG A 223 -9.23 3.57 21.50
N ASN A 224 -9.22 3.67 22.82
CA ASN A 224 -8.62 2.66 23.65
C ASN A 224 -9.30 1.31 23.36
N ILE A 225 -10.64 1.27 23.23
CA ILE A 225 -11.36 0.06 22.81
C ILE A 225 -10.87 -0.43 21.43
N PHE A 226 -10.80 0.45 20.43
CA PHE A 226 -10.36 0.07 19.09
C PHE A 226 -8.89 -0.39 19.06
N GLU A 227 -7.96 0.39 19.63
CA GLU A 227 -6.54 0.10 19.72
C GLU A 227 -6.25 -1.19 20.51
N THR A 228 -7.07 -1.51 21.51
CA THR A 228 -7.02 -2.81 22.19
C THR A 228 -7.51 -3.92 21.27
N SER A 229 -8.58 -3.70 20.52
CA SER A 229 -9.18 -4.71 19.63
C SER A 229 -8.31 -5.11 18.43
N ILE A 230 -7.35 -4.25 18.07
CA ILE A 230 -6.38 -4.49 16.99
C ILE A 230 -4.99 -4.85 17.51
N ASN A 231 -4.73 -4.75 18.81
CA ASN A 231 -3.40 -5.04 19.36
C ASN A 231 -3.03 -6.51 19.15
N SER A 232 -1.93 -6.76 18.46
CA SER A 232 -1.45 -8.12 18.14
C SER A 232 -0.12 -8.47 18.79
N GLY A 233 0.44 -7.60 19.64
CA GLY A 233 1.77 -7.79 20.25
C GLY A 233 1.90 -8.98 21.20
N SER A 234 0.79 -9.64 21.54
CA SER A 234 0.76 -10.87 22.35
C SER A 234 0.23 -12.09 21.57
N ALA A 235 0.09 -11.97 20.25
CA ALA A 235 -0.33 -13.08 19.41
C ALA A 235 0.72 -14.21 19.45
N LEU A 236 0.26 -15.46 19.54
CA LEU A 236 1.15 -16.64 19.53
C LEU A 236 1.91 -16.78 18.20
N ALA A 237 1.28 -16.37 17.10
CA ALA A 237 1.86 -16.29 15.76
C ALA A 237 1.67 -14.87 15.23
N PRO A 238 2.54 -13.91 15.61
CA PRO A 238 2.38 -12.51 15.23
C PRO A 238 2.54 -12.29 13.71
N ASP A 239 3.32 -13.14 13.04
CA ASP A 239 3.41 -13.23 11.58
C ASP A 239 3.11 -14.67 11.15
N PRO A 240 1.84 -15.03 10.89
CA PRO A 240 1.46 -16.39 10.53
C PRO A 240 1.88 -16.80 9.11
N TYR A 241 2.37 -15.87 8.28
CA TYR A 241 2.79 -16.15 6.91
C TYR A 241 4.32 -16.06 6.72
N GLY A 242 5.00 -15.18 7.46
CA GLY A 242 6.46 -15.04 7.48
C GLY A 242 7.03 -13.94 6.58
N HIS A 243 6.24 -13.38 5.66
CA HIS A 243 6.71 -12.39 4.69
C HIS A 243 7.02 -11.04 5.33
N GLY A 244 6.16 -10.54 6.21
CA GLY A 244 6.38 -9.28 6.88
C GLY A 244 7.63 -9.31 7.78
N SER A 245 7.90 -10.43 8.46
CA SER A 245 9.15 -10.61 9.23
C SER A 245 10.40 -10.54 8.35
N HIS A 246 10.33 -11.15 7.17
CA HIS A 246 11.42 -11.12 6.20
C HIS A 246 11.64 -9.69 5.65
N VAL A 247 10.57 -9.01 5.26
CA VAL A 247 10.60 -7.60 4.81
C VAL A 247 11.16 -6.68 5.89
N ALA A 248 10.71 -6.84 7.14
CA ALA A 248 11.18 -6.09 8.30
C ALA A 248 12.70 -6.29 8.54
N ALA A 249 13.20 -7.51 8.36
CA ALA A 249 14.63 -7.81 8.47
C ALA A 249 15.46 -7.14 7.38
N VAL A 250 14.97 -7.03 6.14
CA VAL A 250 15.66 -6.28 5.07
C VAL A 250 15.72 -4.80 5.38
N ALA A 251 14.59 -4.25 5.83
CA ALA A 251 14.50 -2.83 6.13
C ALA A 251 15.43 -2.45 7.29
N ALA A 252 15.40 -3.23 8.38
CA ALA A 252 15.96 -2.80 9.64
C ALA A 252 16.55 -3.93 10.51
N GLY A 253 16.89 -5.09 9.96
CA GLY A 253 17.56 -6.17 10.69
C GLY A 253 18.93 -5.74 11.23
N ASN A 254 19.28 -6.13 12.45
CA ASN A 254 20.52 -5.68 13.10
C ASN A 254 21.79 -6.42 12.67
N GLY A 255 21.68 -7.49 11.86
CA GLY A 255 22.79 -8.30 11.37
C GLY A 255 23.47 -9.21 12.41
N ARG A 256 22.99 -9.23 13.66
CA ARG A 256 23.70 -9.90 14.78
C ARG A 256 23.32 -11.36 15.00
N SER A 257 22.34 -11.87 14.24
CA SER A 257 21.82 -13.23 14.45
C SER A 257 22.68 -14.32 13.81
N LEU A 258 23.47 -13.99 12.78
CA LEU A 258 24.32 -14.95 12.08
C LEU A 258 25.78 -14.47 12.07
N PRO A 259 26.73 -15.23 12.64
CA PRO A 259 28.14 -14.79 12.75
C PRO A 259 28.94 -14.87 11.44
N VAL A 260 28.41 -15.54 10.41
CA VAL A 260 29.14 -15.84 9.15
C VAL A 260 28.55 -15.11 7.94
N LEU A 261 27.28 -14.70 8.00
CA LEU A 261 26.58 -14.04 6.89
C LEU A 261 26.13 -12.66 7.34
N ASP A 262 26.49 -11.63 6.57
CA ASP A 262 25.94 -10.30 6.78
C ASP A 262 24.45 -10.31 6.43
N THR A 263 23.63 -10.21 7.47
CA THR A 263 22.18 -10.13 7.38
C THR A 263 21.67 -8.73 7.75
N THR A 264 22.57 -7.76 7.89
CA THR A 264 22.23 -6.40 8.30
C THR A 264 21.26 -5.78 7.30
N GLY A 265 20.14 -5.28 7.80
CA GLY A 265 19.20 -4.51 7.01
C GLY A 265 19.78 -3.16 6.61
N VAL A 266 19.03 -2.40 5.82
CA VAL A 266 19.49 -1.08 5.33
C VAL A 266 19.58 -0.06 6.47
N ALA A 267 18.61 -0.08 7.40
CA ALA A 267 18.48 0.84 8.53
C ALA A 267 18.35 0.09 9.89
N PRO A 268 19.39 -0.60 10.37
CA PRO A 268 19.40 -1.40 11.61
C PRO A 268 19.16 -0.64 12.91
N GLY A 269 19.19 0.70 12.89
CA GLY A 269 18.83 1.55 14.02
C GLY A 269 17.35 1.94 14.03
N ALA A 270 16.61 1.74 12.94
CA ALA A 270 15.23 2.16 12.81
C ALA A 270 14.29 1.35 13.72
N ASN A 271 13.23 2.02 14.17
CA ASN A 271 12.11 1.39 14.85
C ASN A 271 11.12 0.84 13.83
N ILE A 272 10.47 -0.27 14.18
CA ILE A 272 9.52 -0.96 13.30
C ILE A 272 8.11 -0.85 13.89
N LEU A 273 7.16 -0.52 13.03
CA LEU A 273 5.74 -0.57 13.33
C LEU A 273 5.13 -1.68 12.46
N ASP A 274 4.71 -2.75 13.10
CA ASP A 274 4.06 -3.88 12.44
C ASP A 274 2.58 -3.58 12.25
N VAL A 275 2.19 -3.38 10.98
CA VAL A 275 0.82 -3.05 10.58
C VAL A 275 0.31 -4.19 9.71
N ARG A 276 -0.23 -5.23 10.35
CA ARG A 276 -0.67 -6.43 9.65
C ARG A 276 -1.96 -6.17 8.87
N VAL A 277 -1.87 -6.31 7.55
CA VAL A 277 -2.96 -6.13 6.57
C VAL A 277 -3.13 -7.34 5.66
N LEU A 278 -2.29 -8.37 5.80
CA LEU A 278 -2.41 -9.66 5.12
C LEU A 278 -2.70 -10.78 6.12
N GLY A 279 -3.55 -11.72 5.70
CA GLY A 279 -3.87 -12.94 6.42
C GLY A 279 -2.73 -13.97 6.40
N SER A 280 -3.00 -15.13 6.99
CA SER A 280 -2.06 -16.26 7.05
C SER A 280 -1.76 -16.90 5.69
N ASP A 281 -2.51 -16.59 4.64
CA ASP A 281 -2.25 -17.00 3.26
C ASP A 281 -1.41 -15.96 2.47
N GLY A 282 -1.00 -14.88 3.13
CA GLY A 282 -0.27 -13.77 2.52
C GLY A 282 -1.14 -12.96 1.54
N SER A 283 -2.46 -12.99 1.71
CA SER A 283 -3.42 -12.19 0.96
C SER A 283 -4.24 -11.29 1.88
N GLY A 284 -4.71 -10.17 1.33
CA GLY A 284 -5.62 -9.25 1.99
C GLY A 284 -6.54 -8.61 0.96
N THR A 285 -7.21 -7.53 1.38
CA THR A 285 -8.02 -6.70 0.50
C THR A 285 -7.49 -5.28 0.47
N VAL A 286 -7.88 -4.49 -0.54
CA VAL A 286 -7.54 -3.07 -0.59
C VAL A 286 -8.08 -2.35 0.66
N ALA A 287 -9.28 -2.70 1.14
CA ALA A 287 -9.83 -2.16 2.38
C ALA A 287 -8.93 -2.39 3.61
N ASP A 288 -8.28 -3.55 3.73
CA ASP A 288 -7.35 -3.85 4.84
C ASP A 288 -6.11 -2.94 4.78
N VAL A 289 -5.61 -2.68 3.57
CA VAL A 289 -4.46 -1.79 3.38
C VAL A 289 -4.84 -0.33 3.65
N LEU A 290 -6.04 0.10 3.23
CA LEU A 290 -6.58 1.42 3.58
C LEU A 290 -6.72 1.57 5.11
N ALA A 291 -7.19 0.54 5.82
CA ALA A 291 -7.20 0.55 7.28
C ALA A 291 -5.79 0.75 7.87
N GLY A 292 -4.79 0.03 7.32
CA GLY A 292 -3.38 0.16 7.70
C GLY A 292 -2.81 1.57 7.50
N LEU A 293 -3.03 2.15 6.32
CA LEU A 293 -2.55 3.48 5.99
C LEU A 293 -3.24 4.57 6.84
N ASP A 294 -4.53 4.39 7.15
CA ASP A 294 -5.29 5.30 8.03
C ASP A 294 -4.75 5.23 9.48
N TRP A 295 -4.45 4.03 9.96
CA TRP A 295 -3.77 3.82 11.25
C TRP A 295 -2.39 4.50 11.30
N VAL A 296 -1.61 4.39 10.21
CA VAL A 296 -0.30 5.02 10.10
C VAL A 296 -0.40 6.54 10.18
N LEU A 297 -1.30 7.15 9.40
CA LEU A 297 -1.51 8.60 9.42
C LEU A 297 -1.83 9.10 10.82
N TYR A 298 -2.71 8.37 11.52
CA TYR A 298 -3.13 8.73 12.87
C TYR A 298 -1.99 8.60 13.91
N ASN A 299 -1.12 7.59 13.75
CA ASN A 299 -0.06 7.29 14.71
C ASN A 299 1.33 7.83 14.30
N ALA A 300 1.43 8.52 13.17
CA ALA A 300 2.70 8.94 12.58
C ALA A 300 3.54 9.81 13.52
N THR A 301 2.92 10.78 14.18
CA THR A 301 3.61 11.64 15.16
C THR A 301 4.04 10.85 16.40
N LYS A 302 3.17 9.97 16.91
CA LYS A 302 3.43 9.20 18.14
C LYS A 302 4.66 8.30 18.02
N TYR A 303 4.81 7.62 16.89
CA TYR A 303 5.90 6.67 16.69
C TYR A 303 7.01 7.19 15.75
N ASN A 304 6.99 8.48 15.43
CA ASN A 304 7.88 9.11 14.46
C ASN A 304 7.96 8.34 13.13
N ILE A 305 6.81 7.91 12.60
CA ILE A 305 6.73 7.18 11.34
C ILE A 305 7.10 8.16 10.23
N ARG A 306 8.12 7.80 9.43
CA ARG A 306 8.58 8.57 8.27
C ARG A 306 8.65 7.76 7.00
N VAL A 307 8.58 6.44 7.12
CA VAL A 307 8.60 5.52 5.98
C VAL A 307 7.48 4.51 6.13
N VAL A 308 6.78 4.27 5.03
CA VAL A 308 5.81 3.18 4.87
C VAL A 308 6.33 2.26 3.79
N ASN A 309 6.44 0.97 4.09
CA ASN A 309 6.77 -0.06 3.12
C ASN A 309 5.52 -0.88 2.77
N LEU A 310 5.20 -0.93 1.47
CA LEU A 310 4.11 -1.69 0.87
C LEU A 310 4.70 -2.74 -0.08
N SER A 311 5.16 -3.87 0.48
CA SER A 311 5.60 -5.03 -0.32
C SER A 311 4.41 -5.86 -0.80
N ILE A 312 3.39 -5.17 -1.30
CA ILE A 312 2.10 -5.68 -1.73
C ILE A 312 1.68 -5.01 -3.03
N ALA A 313 0.92 -5.73 -3.84
CA ALA A 313 0.32 -5.19 -5.05
C ALA A 313 -1.14 -5.66 -5.19
N SER A 314 -1.96 -4.79 -5.79
CA SER A 314 -3.30 -5.14 -6.28
C SER A 314 -3.37 -4.98 -7.80
N SER A 315 -4.14 -5.85 -8.44
CA SER A 315 -4.42 -5.81 -9.88
C SER A 315 -5.46 -4.74 -10.19
N SER A 316 -5.09 -3.47 -10.07
CA SER A 316 -5.98 -2.36 -10.44
C SER A 316 -6.14 -2.28 -11.95
N THR A 317 -7.34 -1.92 -12.39
CA THR A 317 -7.66 -1.60 -13.79
C THR A 317 -7.94 -0.11 -13.98
N GLU A 318 -7.74 0.68 -12.92
CA GLU A 318 -8.06 2.10 -12.87
C GLU A 318 -6.80 2.96 -13.04
N SER A 319 -6.99 4.24 -13.37
CA SER A 319 -5.91 5.21 -13.31
C SER A 319 -5.49 5.43 -11.86
N TRP A 320 -4.21 5.77 -11.64
CA TRP A 320 -3.71 6.22 -10.32
C TRP A 320 -4.56 7.35 -9.73
N VAL A 321 -5.22 8.16 -10.58
CA VAL A 321 -6.10 9.24 -10.13
C VAL A 321 -7.26 8.72 -9.27
N THR A 322 -7.92 7.63 -9.68
CA THR A 322 -9.15 7.14 -9.04
C THR A 322 -9.01 5.82 -8.31
N ASP A 323 -7.90 5.10 -8.51
CA ASP A 323 -7.60 3.89 -7.76
C ASP A 323 -7.52 4.20 -6.25
N PRO A 324 -8.30 3.50 -5.41
CA PRO A 324 -8.42 3.84 -3.99
C PRO A 324 -7.11 3.63 -3.22
N LEU A 325 -6.30 2.65 -3.61
CA LEU A 325 -5.02 2.37 -2.94
C LEU A 325 -3.92 3.35 -3.37
N ALA A 326 -3.89 3.75 -4.64
CA ALA A 326 -3.02 4.81 -5.14
C ALA A 326 -3.36 6.15 -4.46
N ARG A 327 -4.65 6.52 -4.39
CA ARG A 327 -5.09 7.71 -3.66
C ARG A 327 -4.70 7.66 -2.19
N ALA A 328 -4.90 6.53 -1.51
CA ALA A 328 -4.52 6.36 -0.11
C ALA A 328 -3.00 6.54 0.10
N ALA A 329 -2.17 5.94 -0.76
CA ALA A 329 -0.72 6.12 -0.74
C ALA A 329 -0.33 7.59 -0.95
N ARG A 330 -0.98 8.28 -1.90
CA ARG A 330 -0.76 9.71 -2.14
C ARG A 330 -1.10 10.59 -0.94
N VAL A 331 -2.19 10.28 -0.22
CA VAL A 331 -2.54 10.99 1.03
C VAL A 331 -1.44 10.81 2.08
N VAL A 332 -0.90 9.60 2.22
CA VAL A 332 0.20 9.31 3.15
C VAL A 332 1.47 10.05 2.75
N THR A 333 1.83 10.05 1.46
CA THR A 333 2.94 10.86 0.95
C THR A 333 2.75 12.35 1.21
N ALA A 334 1.55 12.89 0.97
CA ALA A 334 1.23 14.29 1.21
C ALA A 334 1.31 14.69 2.69
N ALA A 335 1.16 13.73 3.61
CA ALA A 335 1.38 13.93 5.04
C ALA A 335 2.87 13.94 5.45
N GLY A 336 3.81 13.86 4.50
CA GLY A 336 5.25 13.91 4.75
C GLY A 336 5.85 12.55 5.13
N ILE A 337 5.18 11.45 4.82
CA ILE A 337 5.66 10.09 5.05
C ILE A 337 6.06 9.47 3.71
N THR A 338 7.31 9.04 3.58
CA THR A 338 7.79 8.41 2.34
C THR A 338 7.13 7.04 2.16
N VAL A 339 6.36 6.88 1.08
CA VAL A 339 5.78 5.58 0.72
C VAL A 339 6.67 4.88 -0.30
N VAL A 340 7.05 3.65 0.01
CA VAL A 340 7.81 2.75 -0.87
C VAL A 340 6.91 1.56 -1.19
N ALA A 341 6.66 1.30 -2.48
CA ALA A 341 5.81 0.20 -2.92
C ALA A 341 6.54 -0.71 -3.92
N ALA A 342 6.23 -2.00 -3.86
CA ALA A 342 6.69 -2.93 -4.87
C ALA A 342 6.01 -2.64 -6.23
N ALA A 343 6.76 -2.77 -7.32
CA ALA A 343 6.24 -2.72 -8.69
C ALA A 343 5.19 -3.83 -8.94
N GLY A 344 5.35 -4.97 -8.28
CA GLY A 344 4.56 -6.17 -8.48
C GLY A 344 5.28 -7.21 -9.34
N ASN A 345 4.89 -8.47 -9.21
CA ASN A 345 5.61 -9.62 -9.80
C ASN A 345 4.87 -10.18 -11.02
N PHE A 346 4.35 -9.28 -11.85
CA PHE A 346 3.48 -9.61 -12.98
C PHE A 346 4.17 -9.38 -14.32
N GLY A 347 5.49 -9.13 -14.32
CA GLY A 347 6.30 -8.95 -15.53
C GLY A 347 6.46 -10.22 -16.37
N GLN A 348 6.14 -11.39 -15.82
CA GLN A 348 6.08 -12.66 -16.54
C GLN A 348 4.74 -13.35 -16.25
N LEU A 349 3.87 -13.43 -17.25
CA LEU A 349 2.61 -14.17 -17.16
C LEU A 349 2.68 -15.37 -18.12
N SER A 350 2.42 -16.57 -17.60
CA SER A 350 2.45 -17.81 -18.37
C SER A 350 3.77 -18.04 -19.13
N GLY A 351 4.90 -17.61 -18.55
CA GLY A 351 6.23 -17.75 -19.16
C GLY A 351 6.57 -16.70 -20.23
N ALA A 352 5.67 -15.76 -20.52
CA ALA A 352 5.93 -14.67 -21.46
C ALA A 352 6.13 -13.34 -20.73
N THR A 353 7.05 -12.52 -21.23
CA THR A 353 7.24 -11.15 -20.76
C THR A 353 6.00 -10.32 -21.04
N THR A 354 5.44 -9.70 -20.00
CA THR A 354 4.26 -8.84 -20.09
C THR A 354 4.62 -7.43 -19.65
N TYR A 355 4.34 -6.46 -20.51
CA TYR A 355 4.58 -5.04 -20.24
C TYR A 355 3.35 -4.38 -19.61
N GLY A 356 3.57 -3.26 -18.91
CA GLY A 356 2.48 -2.47 -18.31
C GLY A 356 1.84 -3.13 -17.08
N THR A 357 2.61 -3.93 -16.34
CA THR A 357 2.09 -4.76 -15.24
C THR A 357 2.42 -4.21 -13.85
N ILE A 358 2.76 -2.93 -13.76
CA ILE A 358 2.94 -2.22 -12.49
C ILE A 358 1.58 -2.16 -11.78
N GLY A 359 1.52 -2.71 -10.56
CA GLY A 359 0.28 -2.80 -9.77
C GLY A 359 -0.03 -1.54 -8.96
N SER A 360 -1.17 -1.56 -8.27
CA SER A 360 -1.45 -0.58 -7.20
C SER A 360 -0.78 -0.97 -5.89
N PRO A 361 -0.13 -0.06 -5.14
CA PRO A 361 -0.02 1.40 -5.36
C PRO A 361 1.19 1.85 -6.18
N GLY A 362 2.03 0.94 -6.69
CA GLY A 362 3.28 1.29 -7.41
C GLY A 362 3.11 2.10 -8.71
N HIS A 363 1.89 2.24 -9.23
CA HIS A 363 1.61 3.10 -10.38
C HIS A 363 1.26 4.56 -10.01
N ASP A 364 1.23 4.91 -8.72
CA ASP A 364 1.02 6.30 -8.27
C ASP A 364 2.34 7.13 -8.38
N PRO A 365 2.32 8.32 -9.01
CA PRO A 365 3.52 9.14 -9.20
C PRO A 365 4.16 9.66 -7.91
N SER A 366 3.43 9.67 -6.79
CA SER A 366 3.94 10.15 -5.49
C SER A 366 4.64 9.07 -4.67
N VAL A 367 4.64 7.81 -5.14
CA VAL A 367 5.22 6.67 -4.44
C VAL A 367 6.58 6.32 -5.04
N ILE A 368 7.52 5.85 -4.21
CA ILE A 368 8.77 5.25 -4.68
C ILE A 368 8.48 3.81 -5.08
N THR A 369 8.45 3.53 -6.37
CA THR A 369 8.17 2.20 -6.91
C THR A 369 9.45 1.42 -7.14
N VAL A 370 9.53 0.21 -6.57
CA VAL A 370 10.73 -0.64 -6.60
C VAL A 370 10.47 -1.89 -7.43
N GLY A 371 11.24 -2.07 -8.52
CA GLY A 371 11.23 -3.27 -9.37
C GLY A 371 12.34 -4.26 -9.01
N SER A 372 12.22 -5.49 -9.53
CA SER A 372 13.21 -6.56 -9.41
C SER A 372 13.30 -7.41 -10.68
#